data_AF-A0A6A6LU72-F1
#
_entry.id   AF-A0A6A6LU72-F1
#
_cell.length_a   1.000
_cell.length_b   1.000
_cell.length_c   1.000
_cell.angle_alpha   90.00
_cell.angle_beta   90.00
_cell.angle_gamma   90.00
#
_symmetry.space_group_name_H-M   'P 1'
#
loop_
_entity.id
_entity.type
_entity.pdbx_description
1 polymer ?
#
loop_
_entity_poly.entity_id
_entity_poly.type
_entity_poly.pdbx_seq_one_letter_code
_entity_poly.pdbx_strand_id
1 'polypeptide(L)'
;MSICNTYEGRLRIIELKLENAYSWVTGWKPSAVFKLVNSIRINGVPSSSLVELTQENMRKVEVLRVKIRLEEEKVEREMERQQAAVVDRKMAELVRLVVRVKNGEQVRQVEGLVEVALKGVITGQEKVMKAANCARLRTLKGVLDVLSPLQRV
;
A
#
# COMPACT_ATOMS: atom_id res chain seq x y z
N MET A 1 8.17 -29.72 25.07
CA MET A 1 7.46 -28.45 24.79
C MET A 1 8.43 -27.48 24.10
N SER A 2 9.12 -27.86 23.04
CA SER A 2 8.62 -28.23 21.71
C SER A 2 7.78 -27.11 21.11
N ILE A 3 8.44 -26.26 20.33
CA ILE A 3 7.91 -25.58 19.15
C ILE A 3 6.81 -24.50 19.40
N CYS A 4 6.02 -24.54 20.49
CA CYS A 4 4.99 -23.56 20.84
C CYS A 4 5.53 -22.13 21.09
N ASN A 5 6.66 -22.00 21.80
CA ASN A 5 7.32 -20.69 22.02
C ASN A 5 7.94 -20.08 20.74
N THR A 6 8.07 -20.89 19.68
CA THR A 6 8.54 -20.45 18.34
C THR A 6 7.42 -19.86 17.48
N TYR A 7 6.13 -20.08 17.83
CA TYR A 7 4.97 -19.62 17.06
C TYR A 7 4.23 -18.44 17.69
N GLU A 8 4.34 -18.25 19.01
CA GLU A 8 3.86 -17.05 19.71
C GLU A 8 4.71 -15.80 19.42
N GLY A 9 6.01 -15.97 19.15
CA GLY A 9 6.86 -14.90 18.59
C GLY A 9 6.50 -14.57 17.12
N ARG A 10 5.98 -15.55 16.37
CA ARG A 10 5.34 -15.32 15.05
C ARG A 10 3.98 -14.63 15.19
N LEU A 11 3.30 -14.72 16.34
CA LEU A 11 2.15 -13.86 16.68
C LEU A 11 2.52 -12.37 16.83
N ARG A 12 3.80 -11.98 16.85
CA ARG A 12 4.24 -10.57 16.72
C ARG A 12 4.65 -10.15 15.30
N ILE A 13 4.76 -11.11 14.36
CA ILE A 13 4.68 -10.81 12.91
C ILE A 13 3.30 -10.21 12.58
N ILE A 14 2.30 -10.45 13.44
CA ILE A 14 0.89 -10.05 13.41
C ILE A 14 0.61 -8.70 14.13
N GLU A 15 1.60 -7.94 14.61
CA GLU A 15 1.28 -6.62 15.22
C GLU A 15 1.84 -5.38 14.52
N LEU A 16 2.80 -5.51 13.59
CA LEU A 16 3.56 -4.34 13.10
C LEU A 16 3.78 -4.23 11.57
N LYS A 17 3.55 -5.28 10.77
CA LYS A 17 3.23 -5.04 9.33
C LYS A 17 1.81 -4.51 9.12
N LEU A 18 1.10 -4.44 10.24
CA LEU A 18 -0.07 -3.66 10.61
C LEU A 18 0.12 -2.16 10.48
N GLU A 19 1.22 -1.74 9.85
CA GLU A 19 1.35 -0.52 9.08
C GLU A 19 1.47 -0.79 7.56
N ASN A 20 0.66 -1.69 6.97
CA ASN A 20 -0.05 -1.46 5.69
C ASN A 20 -0.99 -0.22 5.76
N ALA A 21 -0.82 0.59 6.80
CA ALA A 21 -1.86 0.67 7.81
C ALA A 21 -1.62 1.79 8.83
N TYR A 22 -0.93 2.84 8.40
CA TYR A 22 -1.53 4.15 8.63
C TYR A 22 -2.17 4.70 7.34
N SER A 23 -2.65 3.78 6.47
CA SER A 23 -3.02 3.96 5.05
C SER A 23 -1.78 3.87 4.16
N TRP A 24 -1.93 4.14 2.86
CA TRP A 24 -0.86 4.68 2.00
C TRP A 24 -0.51 6.15 2.43
N VAL A 25 -0.29 6.23 3.75
CA VAL A 25 0.09 7.12 4.86
C VAL A 25 -0.58 8.48 5.13
N THR A 26 -1.25 9.17 4.21
CA THR A 26 -2.16 10.29 4.59
C THR A 26 -3.30 10.56 3.60
N GLY A 27 -3.49 9.74 2.57
CA GLY A 27 -4.32 10.15 1.42
C GLY A 27 -5.18 9.07 0.75
N TRP A 28 -5.97 8.30 1.51
CA TRP A 28 -7.05 7.40 1.05
C TRP A 28 -6.69 6.24 0.07
N LYS A 29 -7.50 5.17 0.10
CA LYS A 29 -7.46 4.05 -0.87
C LYS A 29 -8.23 4.45 -2.13
N PRO A 30 -7.67 4.36 -3.35
CA PRO A 30 -8.35 4.62 -4.62
C PRO A 30 -9.81 4.14 -4.71
N SER A 31 -10.12 2.96 -4.17
CA SER A 31 -11.46 2.40 -4.09
C SER A 31 -12.50 3.24 -3.33
N ALA A 32 -12.07 4.15 -2.45
CA ALA A 32 -12.95 5.02 -1.66
C ALA A 32 -13.65 6.09 -2.52
N VAL A 33 -13.06 6.57 -3.61
CA VAL A 33 -13.70 7.52 -4.51
C VAL A 33 -14.98 6.94 -5.14
N PHE A 34 -15.02 5.64 -5.42
CA PHE A 34 -16.23 5.02 -5.94
C PHE A 34 -17.38 4.97 -4.92
N LYS A 35 -17.07 4.99 -3.62
CA LYS A 35 -18.09 5.15 -2.58
C LYS A 35 -18.70 6.55 -2.65
N LEU A 36 -17.87 7.58 -2.85
CA LEU A 36 -18.33 8.96 -3.03
C LEU A 36 -19.21 9.10 -4.29
N VAL A 37 -18.79 8.53 -5.42
CA VAL A 37 -19.60 8.50 -6.66
C VAL A 37 -20.97 7.87 -6.42
N ASN A 38 -21.03 6.76 -5.67
CA ASN A 38 -22.29 6.10 -5.34
C ASN A 38 -23.14 6.90 -4.34
N SER A 39 -22.52 7.60 -3.39
CA SER A 39 -23.24 8.49 -2.46
C SER A 39 -23.86 9.70 -3.15
N ILE A 40 -23.14 10.32 -4.10
CA ILE A 40 -23.67 11.42 -4.93
C ILE A 40 -24.90 10.96 -5.72
N ARG A 41 -24.87 9.72 -6.24
CA ARG A 41 -26.00 9.11 -6.93
C ARG A 41 -27.22 8.93 -6.03
N ILE A 42 -27.03 8.39 -4.83
CA ILE A 42 -28.14 7.99 -3.93
C ILE A 42 -28.75 9.21 -3.22
N ASN A 43 -27.92 10.19 -2.84
CA ASN A 43 -28.32 11.33 -2.02
C ASN A 43 -28.52 12.63 -2.81
N GLY A 44 -28.29 12.61 -4.13
CA GLY A 44 -28.48 13.78 -4.99
C GLY A 44 -29.95 14.21 -5.03
N VAL A 45 -30.23 15.47 -4.64
CA VAL A 45 -31.56 16.07 -4.76
C VAL A 45 -32.00 16.01 -6.24
N PRO A 46 -33.21 15.50 -6.57
CA PRO A 46 -33.66 15.28 -7.95
C PRO A 46 -33.72 16.52 -8.86
N SER A 47 -33.45 17.74 -8.35
CA SER A 47 -33.58 19.00 -9.11
C SER A 47 -32.24 19.59 -9.61
N SER A 48 -31.12 18.91 -9.40
CA SER A 48 -29.82 19.37 -9.91
C SER A 48 -29.38 18.53 -11.09
N SER A 49 -28.86 19.18 -12.14
CA SER A 49 -28.30 18.56 -13.36
C SER A 49 -27.20 17.50 -13.11
N LEU A 50 -26.81 17.30 -11.85
CA LEU A 50 -25.90 16.26 -11.37
C LEU A 50 -26.47 14.83 -11.41
N VAL A 51 -27.80 14.64 -11.41
CA VAL A 51 -28.45 13.34 -11.12
C VAL A 51 -28.44 12.35 -12.30
N GLU A 52 -28.25 12.81 -13.54
CA GLU A 52 -28.21 11.90 -14.70
C GLU A 52 -26.79 11.36 -14.96
N LEU A 53 -26.32 10.46 -14.10
CA LEU A 53 -25.28 9.50 -14.51
C LEU A 53 -25.92 8.53 -15.50
N THR A 54 -25.69 8.74 -16.80
CA THR A 54 -26.16 7.83 -17.86
C THR A 54 -25.70 6.39 -17.58
N GLN A 55 -26.51 5.41 -17.99
CA GLN A 55 -26.15 3.98 -17.90
C GLN A 55 -24.76 3.67 -18.47
N GLU A 56 -24.37 4.37 -19.54
CA GLU A 56 -23.05 4.28 -20.14
C GLU A 56 -21.92 4.77 -19.20
N ASN A 57 -22.13 5.88 -18.51
CA ASN A 57 -21.17 6.38 -17.52
C ASN A 57 -21.04 5.39 -16.36
N MET A 58 -22.13 4.76 -15.92
CA MET A 58 -22.06 3.72 -14.89
C MET A 58 -21.23 2.50 -15.32
N ARG A 59 -21.39 2.07 -16.58
CA ARG A 59 -20.61 0.97 -17.14
C ARG A 59 -19.11 1.31 -17.17
N LYS A 60 -18.77 2.54 -17.55
CA LYS A 60 -17.37 3.04 -17.52
C LYS A 60 -16.81 3.15 -16.10
N VAL A 61 -17.61 3.60 -15.13
CA VAL A 61 -17.21 3.64 -13.70
C VAL A 61 -16.89 2.25 -13.19
N GLU A 62 -17.69 1.23 -13.49
CA GLU A 62 -17.45 -0.12 -12.99
C GLU A 62 -16.20 -0.75 -13.63
N VAL A 63 -15.98 -0.54 -14.94
CA VAL A 63 -14.74 -0.95 -15.62
C VAL A 63 -13.52 -0.30 -14.97
N LEU A 64 -13.61 1.01 -14.70
CA LEU A 64 -12.53 1.73 -14.02
C LEU A 64 -12.28 1.20 -12.61
N ARG A 65 -13.35 0.89 -11.86
CA ARG A 65 -13.27 0.34 -10.50
C ARG A 65 -12.53 -0.99 -10.46
N VAL A 66 -12.84 -1.91 -11.36
CA VAL A 66 -12.14 -3.20 -11.46
C VAL A 66 -10.66 -3.00 -11.79
N LYS A 67 -10.35 -2.12 -12.76
CA LYS A 67 -8.96 -1.80 -13.12
C LYS A 67 -8.17 -1.24 -11.94
N ILE A 68 -8.76 -0.31 -11.19
CA ILE A 68 -8.12 0.32 -10.03
C ILE A 68 -7.90 -0.69 -8.89
N ARG A 69 -8.80 -1.65 -8.68
CA ARG A 69 -8.60 -2.73 -7.70
C ARG A 69 -7.37 -3.58 -8.02
N LEU A 70 -7.18 -3.97 -9.27
CA LEU A 70 -6.01 -4.74 -9.68
C LEU A 70 -4.70 -3.97 -9.45
N GLU A 71 -4.72 -2.65 -9.68
CA GLU A 71 -3.56 -1.80 -9.37
C GLU A 71 -3.34 -1.68 -7.85
N GLU A 72 -4.40 -1.50 -7.04
CA GLU A 72 -4.30 -1.53 -5.57
C GLU A 72 -3.64 -2.83 -5.08
N GLU A 73 -4.11 -3.99 -5.56
CA GLU A 73 -3.57 -5.31 -5.18
C GLU A 73 -2.11 -5.49 -5.61
N LYS A 74 -1.71 -4.95 -6.76
CA LYS A 74 -0.30 -4.99 -7.20
C LYS A 74 0.59 -4.20 -6.27
N VAL A 75 0.13 -3.03 -5.84
CA VAL A 75 0.88 -2.13 -4.96
C VAL A 75 0.94 -2.71 -3.53
N GLU A 76 -0.14 -3.34 -3.06
CA GLU A 76 -0.19 -4.06 -1.79
C GLU A 76 0.76 -5.27 -1.76
N ARG A 77 0.75 -6.11 -2.81
CA ARG A 77 1.70 -7.24 -2.91
C ARG A 77 3.16 -6.80 -2.95
N GLU A 78 3.48 -5.67 -3.58
CA GLU A 78 4.85 -5.16 -3.58
C GLU A 78 5.24 -4.61 -2.21
N MET A 79 4.32 -3.95 -1.50
CA MET A 79 4.54 -3.54 -0.11
C MET A 79 4.84 -4.75 0.79
N GLU A 80 4.04 -5.81 0.69
CA GLU A 80 4.25 -7.05 1.44
C GLU A 80 5.61 -7.69 1.13
N ARG A 81 6.00 -7.74 -0.15
CA ARG A 81 7.32 -8.22 -0.58
C ARG A 81 8.45 -7.41 0.03
N GLN A 82 8.38 -6.08 -0.03
CA GLN A 82 9.40 -5.20 0.55
C GLN A 82 9.48 -5.39 2.07
N GLN A 83 8.34 -5.47 2.75
CA GLN A 83 8.29 -5.73 4.18
C GLN A 83 8.82 -7.13 4.55
N ALA A 84 8.60 -8.16 3.73
CA ALA A 84 9.17 -9.50 3.92
C ALA A 84 10.70 -9.47 3.81
N ALA A 85 11.22 -8.83 2.77
CA ALA A 85 12.66 -8.66 2.57
C ALA A 85 13.33 -7.91 3.75
N VAL A 86 12.66 -6.89 4.32
CA VAL A 86 13.15 -6.17 5.50
C VAL A 86 13.24 -7.08 6.73
N VAL A 87 12.23 -7.92 6.97
CA VAL A 87 12.21 -8.83 8.12
C VAL A 87 13.30 -9.89 7.99
N ASP A 88 13.41 -10.54 6.83
CA ASP A 88 14.44 -11.56 6.59
C ASP A 88 15.85 -10.98 6.78
N ARG A 89 16.04 -9.74 6.34
CA ARG A 89 17.31 -9.02 6.50
C ARG A 89 17.62 -8.66 7.94
N LYS A 90 16.65 -8.12 8.69
CA LYS A 90 16.79 -7.84 10.14
C LYS A 90 17.09 -9.12 10.91
N MET A 91 16.48 -10.25 10.53
CA MET A 91 16.76 -11.55 11.13
C MET A 91 18.19 -12.00 10.84
N ALA A 92 18.68 -11.84 9.61
CA ALA A 92 20.05 -12.18 9.23
C ALA A 92 21.10 -11.27 9.90
N GLU A 93 20.77 -10.01 10.17
CA GLU A 93 21.61 -9.09 10.93
C GLU A 93 21.65 -9.45 12.42
N LEU A 94 20.51 -9.80 13.03
CA LEU A 94 20.45 -10.31 14.40
C LEU A 94 21.29 -11.58 14.58
N VAL A 95 21.20 -12.54 13.64
CA VAL A 95 22.02 -13.76 13.67
C VAL A 95 23.52 -13.43 13.61
N ARG A 96 23.91 -12.47 12.76
CA ARG A 96 25.32 -12.04 12.64
C ARG A 96 25.83 -11.34 13.91
N LEU A 97 25.02 -10.49 14.53
CA LEU A 97 25.32 -9.87 15.82
C LEU A 97 25.50 -10.91 16.93
N VAL A 98 24.62 -11.91 17.01
CA VAL A 98 24.70 -13.01 17.99
C VAL A 98 26.00 -13.82 17.82
N VAL A 99 26.40 -14.14 16.58
CA VAL A 99 27.64 -14.86 16.30
C VAL A 99 28.88 -14.05 16.68
N ARG A 100 28.87 -12.73 16.47
CA ARG A 100 30.02 -11.85 16.76
C ARG A 100 30.19 -11.52 18.24
N VAL A 101 29.11 -11.31 18.98
CA VAL A 101 29.16 -11.19 20.45
C VAL A 101 29.79 -12.44 21.06
N LYS A 102 29.54 -13.60 20.46
CA LYS A 102 30.14 -14.87 20.86
C LYS A 102 31.64 -14.99 20.51
N ASN A 103 32.12 -14.24 19.51
CA ASN A 103 33.47 -14.36 18.95
C ASN A 103 34.40 -13.14 19.20
N GLY A 104 33.91 -12.03 19.77
CA GLY A 104 34.72 -10.86 20.15
C GLY A 104 35.18 -9.94 19.00
N GLU A 105 34.57 -10.02 17.81
CA GLU A 105 34.99 -9.27 16.60
C GLU A 105 34.48 -7.81 16.51
N GLN A 106 35.26 -6.94 15.84
CA GLN A 106 34.99 -5.50 15.66
C GLN A 106 33.73 -5.20 14.82
N VAL A 107 32.96 -4.21 15.28
CA VAL A 107 31.62 -3.79 14.81
C VAL A 107 31.63 -3.08 13.44
N ARG A 108 32.75 -2.48 13.02
CA ARG A 108 32.83 -1.56 11.86
C ARG A 108 32.47 -2.16 10.49
N GLN A 109 32.74 -3.45 10.26
CA GLN A 109 32.42 -4.11 8.98
C GLN A 109 30.92 -4.43 8.83
N VAL A 110 30.18 -4.48 9.95
CA VAL A 110 28.72 -4.66 9.96
C VAL A 110 28.00 -3.36 9.66
N GLU A 111 28.51 -2.21 10.13
CA GLU A 111 27.92 -0.90 9.82
C GLU A 111 27.80 -0.67 8.31
N GLY A 112 28.85 -0.96 7.53
CA GLY A 112 28.79 -0.82 6.06
C GLY A 112 27.79 -1.76 5.37
N LEU A 113 27.61 -2.99 5.88
CA LEU A 113 26.62 -3.93 5.33
C LEU A 113 25.19 -3.52 5.71
N VAL A 114 24.99 -3.01 6.92
CA VAL A 114 23.72 -2.48 7.45
C VAL A 114 23.32 -1.16 6.77
N GLU A 115 24.29 -0.40 6.27
CA GLU A 115 24.04 0.81 5.47
C GLU A 115 23.58 0.45 4.04
N VAL A 116 24.29 -0.45 3.35
CA VAL A 116 23.91 -0.94 2.00
C VAL A 116 22.55 -1.64 2.04
N ALA A 117 22.38 -2.54 3.01
CA ALA A 117 21.36 -2.36 4.02
C ALA A 117 20.06 -1.60 3.74
N LEU A 118 19.91 -0.68 4.66
CA LEU A 118 18.90 0.33 4.76
C LEU A 118 18.70 1.06 3.43
N LYS A 119 19.75 1.35 2.66
CA LYS A 119 19.63 2.00 1.34
C LYS A 119 18.78 1.20 0.35
N GLY A 120 18.93 -0.13 0.33
CA GLY A 120 18.09 -1.02 -0.47
C GLY A 120 16.61 -0.99 -0.04
N VAL A 121 16.36 -0.95 1.27
CA VAL A 121 15.00 -0.86 1.85
C VAL A 121 14.33 0.46 1.50
N ILE A 122 15.03 1.58 1.69
CA ILE A 122 14.53 2.93 1.36
C ILE A 122 14.16 3.01 -0.12
N THR A 123 15.06 2.55 -1.00
CA THR A 123 14.82 2.54 -2.45
C THR A 123 13.59 1.68 -2.83
N GLY A 124 13.40 0.56 -2.14
CA GLY A 124 12.22 -0.31 -2.30
C GLY A 124 10.94 0.39 -1.89
N GLN A 125 10.92 1.00 -0.70
CA GLN A 125 9.78 1.75 -0.19
C GLN A 125 9.42 2.97 -1.06
N GLU A 126 10.40 3.69 -1.59
CA GLU A 126 10.17 4.81 -2.51
C GLU A 126 9.43 4.39 -3.79
N LYS A 127 9.81 3.26 -4.39
CA LYS A 127 9.14 2.72 -5.59
C LYS A 127 7.67 2.39 -5.28
N VAL A 128 7.45 1.80 -4.13
CA VAL A 128 6.14 1.40 -3.63
C VAL A 128 5.24 2.63 -3.40
N MET A 129 5.77 3.70 -2.81
CA MET A 129 5.04 4.97 -2.67
C MET A 129 4.70 5.65 -4.00
N LYS A 130 5.64 5.65 -4.97
CA LYS A 130 5.39 6.19 -6.32
C LYS A 130 4.28 5.43 -7.04
N ALA A 131 4.26 4.10 -6.93
CA ALA A 131 3.22 3.28 -7.53
C ALA A 131 1.83 3.58 -6.93
N ALA A 132 1.74 3.81 -5.63
CA ALA A 132 0.50 4.20 -4.98
C ALA A 132 -0.02 5.58 -5.41
N ASN A 133 0.86 6.57 -5.54
CA ASN A 133 0.46 7.89 -6.05
C ASN A 133 -0.02 7.83 -7.50
N CYS A 134 0.62 7.01 -8.34
CA CYS A 134 0.15 6.73 -9.69
C CYS A 134 -1.25 6.11 -9.69
N ALA A 135 -1.54 5.16 -8.79
CA ALA A 135 -2.86 4.56 -8.68
C ALA A 135 -3.93 5.61 -8.36
N ARG A 136 -3.68 6.51 -7.40
CA ARG A 136 -4.59 7.62 -7.04
C ARG A 136 -4.86 8.58 -8.18
N LEU A 137 -3.80 9.04 -8.86
CA LEU A 137 -3.93 9.97 -9.98
C LEU A 137 -4.74 9.35 -11.13
N ARG A 138 -4.51 8.07 -11.43
CA ARG A 138 -5.30 7.35 -12.44
C ARG A 138 -6.77 7.23 -12.04
N THR A 139 -7.07 7.03 -10.76
CA THR A 139 -8.46 6.98 -10.28
C THR A 139 -9.15 8.33 -10.42
N LEU A 140 -8.53 9.40 -9.92
CA LEU A 140 -9.12 10.74 -10.01
C LEU A 140 -9.32 11.17 -11.46
N LYS A 141 -8.30 10.98 -12.30
CA LYS A 141 -8.40 11.27 -13.73
C LYS A 141 -9.47 10.42 -14.40
N GLY A 142 -9.50 9.11 -14.13
CA GLY A 142 -10.49 8.22 -14.73
C GLY A 142 -11.93 8.57 -14.34
N VAL A 143 -12.17 9.01 -13.10
CA VAL A 143 -13.48 9.48 -12.68
C VAL A 143 -13.85 10.78 -13.38
N LEU A 144 -12.94 11.76 -13.46
CA LEU A 144 -13.13 13.00 -14.20
C LEU A 144 -13.44 12.77 -15.69
N ASP A 145 -12.80 11.78 -16.30
CA ASP A 145 -13.00 11.39 -17.70
C ASP A 145 -14.42 10.81 -17.94
N VAL A 146 -15.03 10.20 -16.91
CA VAL A 146 -16.38 9.61 -16.98
C VAL A 146 -17.48 10.61 -16.60
N LEU A 147 -17.17 11.59 -15.74
CA LEU A 147 -18.10 12.66 -15.39
C LEU A 147 -18.26 13.63 -16.56
N SER A 148 -19.51 14.07 -16.76
CA SER A 148 -19.86 15.06 -17.79
C SER A 148 -19.27 16.43 -17.43
N PRO A 149 -19.04 17.34 -18.40
CA PRO A 149 -18.50 18.67 -18.12
C PRO A 149 -19.31 19.47 -17.09
N LEU A 150 -20.64 19.32 -17.07
CA LEU A 150 -21.53 19.95 -16.08
C LEU A 150 -21.38 19.40 -14.65
N GLN A 151 -20.71 18.25 -14.49
CA GLN A 151 -20.45 17.55 -13.23
C GLN A 151 -18.98 17.72 -12.79
N ARG A 152 -18.15 18.38 -13.60
CA ARG A 152 -16.76 18.77 -13.26
C ARG A 152 -16.81 20.15 -12.60
N VAL A 153 -17.05 20.17 -11.29
CA VAL A 153 -16.91 21.39 -10.47
C VAL A 153 -15.44 21.71 -10.28
#